data_AF-A0A2D4HT34-F1
#
_entry.id   AF-A0A2D4HT34-F1
#
_cell.length_a   1.000
_cell.length_b   1.000
_cell.length_c   1.000
_cell.angle_alpha   90.00
_cell.angle_beta   90.00
_cell.angle_gamma   90.00
#
_symmetry.space_group_name_H-M   'P 1'
#
loop_
_entity.id
_entity.type
_entity.pdbx_description
1 polymer ?
#
loop_
_entity_poly.entity_id
_entity_poly.type
_entity_poly.pdbx_seq_one_letter_code
_entity_poly.pdbx_strand_id
1 'polypeptide(L)'
;PANCSLHLIVEEQEVRSILRAVDPRKAAGPDGISGRVLKDCADQLAGVFTRIFNWSLSQSTIPSCLKASTIVPLPKKFPINNLNDYRPVALTPIIMKCFEKLVCRHIISGLP
;
A
#
# COMPACT_ATOMS: atom_id res chain seq x y z
N PRO A 1 -4.29 -34.44 -2.71
CA PRO A 1 -3.50 -33.29 -3.24
C PRO A 1 -4.45 -32.13 -3.58
N ALA A 2 -4.68 -31.26 -2.59
CA ALA A 2 -5.62 -30.14 -2.71
C ALA A 2 -5.06 -29.10 -3.68
N ASN A 3 -5.67 -29.03 -4.86
CA ASN A 3 -5.43 -28.01 -5.86
C ASN A 3 -6.09 -26.71 -5.38
N CYS A 4 -5.50 -26.05 -4.38
CA CYS A 4 -6.00 -24.79 -3.85
C CYS A 4 -5.25 -23.65 -4.54
N SER A 5 -5.59 -23.39 -5.80
CA SER A 5 -5.22 -22.14 -6.46
C SER A 5 -5.99 -21.03 -5.76
N LEU A 6 -5.42 -20.47 -4.68
CA LEU A 6 -5.89 -19.22 -4.06
C LEU A 6 -5.66 -18.08 -5.06
N HIS A 7 -6.50 -18.02 -6.08
CA HIS A 7 -6.48 -16.95 -7.05
C HIS A 7 -7.15 -15.73 -6.43
N LEU A 8 -6.35 -14.94 -5.70
CA LEU A 8 -6.79 -13.66 -5.15
C LEU A 8 -7.21 -12.75 -6.31
N ILE A 9 -8.48 -12.38 -6.32
CA ILE A 9 -9.04 -11.33 -7.18
C ILE A 9 -9.53 -10.24 -6.26
N VAL A 10 -9.12 -9.01 -6.54
CA VAL A 10 -9.60 -7.82 -5.83
C VAL A 10 -10.77 -7.24 -6.62
N GLU A 11 -11.87 -6.95 -5.92
CA GLU A 11 -13.02 -6.29 -6.52
C GLU A 11 -12.90 -4.75 -6.47
N GLU A 12 -13.52 -4.07 -7.43
CA GLU A 12 -13.52 -2.60 -7.49
C GLU A 12 -14.13 -1.96 -6.26
N GLN A 13 -15.14 -2.59 -5.67
CA GLN A 13 -15.76 -2.10 -4.45
C GLN A 13 -14.81 -2.15 -3.24
N GLU A 14 -13.95 -3.18 -3.16
CA GLU A 14 -12.93 -3.28 -2.12
C GLU A 14 -11.86 -2.19 -2.29
N VAL A 15 -11.42 -1.96 -3.53
CA VAL A 15 -10.47 -0.88 -3.84
C VAL A 15 -11.08 0.48 -3.52
N ARG A 16 -12.31 0.75 -3.96
CA ARG A 16 -13.01 2.01 -3.63
C ARG A 16 -13.10 2.24 -2.13
N SER A 17 -13.51 1.20 -1.39
CA SER A 17 -13.60 1.26 0.07
C SER A 17 -12.25 1.57 0.71
N ILE A 18 -11.18 0.92 0.24
CA ILE A 18 -9.85 1.12 0.82
C ILE A 18 -9.28 2.51 0.50
N LEU A 19 -9.55 3.04 -0.69
CA LEU A 19 -9.16 4.40 -1.09
C LEU A 19 -9.91 5.45 -0.27
N ARG A 20 -11.23 5.31 -0.07
CA ARG A 20 -12.02 6.21 0.77
C ARG A 20 -11.57 6.20 2.24
N ALA A 21 -11.03 5.08 2.71
CA ALA A 21 -10.51 4.90 4.06
C ALA A 21 -9.07 5.42 4.25
N VAL A 22 -8.40 5.92 3.21
CA VAL A 22 -7.08 6.52 3.32
C VAL A 22 -7.12 7.74 4.25
N ASP A 23 -6.14 7.85 5.14
CA ASP A 23 -5.93 9.07 5.92
C ASP A 23 -5.42 10.19 4.99
N PRO A 24 -6.17 11.29 4.79
CA PRO A 24 -5.77 12.36 3.89
C PRO A 24 -4.48 13.08 4.34
N ARG A 25 -4.07 12.94 5.60
CA ARG A 25 -2.87 13.58 6.16
C ARG A 25 -1.62 12.72 6.04
N LYS A 26 -1.74 11.51 5.49
CA LYS A 26 -0.63 10.59 5.36
C LYS A 26 0.44 11.17 4.42
N ALA A 27 1.69 11.13 4.86
CA ALA A 27 2.83 11.57 4.06
C ALA A 27 2.92 10.75 2.77
N ALA A 28 3.13 11.45 1.65
CA ALA A 28 3.30 10.84 0.34
C ALA A 28 4.61 10.05 0.25
N GLY A 29 4.63 9.05 -0.63
CA GLY A 29 5.85 8.35 -1.00
C GLY A 29 6.64 9.13 -2.06
N PRO A 30 7.62 8.48 -2.71
CA PRO A 30 8.39 9.07 -3.82
C PRO A 30 7.53 9.47 -5.03
N ASP A 31 6.31 8.94 -5.13
CA ASP A 31 5.33 9.26 -6.17
C ASP A 31 4.67 10.63 -6.01
N GLY A 32 4.81 11.27 -4.84
CA GLY A 32 4.22 12.57 -4.54
C GLY A 32 2.70 12.58 -4.43
N ILE A 33 2.04 11.41 -4.51
CA ILE A 33 0.58 11.33 -4.47
C ILE A 33 0.12 11.38 -3.00
N SER A 34 -0.58 12.45 -2.65
CA SER A 34 -1.12 12.62 -1.30
C SER A 34 -2.28 11.65 -1.02
N GLY A 35 -2.45 11.30 0.26
CA GLY A 35 -3.59 10.47 0.68
C GLY A 35 -4.94 11.13 0.39
N ARG A 36 -4.97 12.46 0.38
CA ARG A 36 -6.16 13.25 0.03
C ARG A 36 -6.60 13.00 -1.42
N VAL A 37 -5.68 13.01 -2.38
CA VAL A 37 -6.01 12.74 -3.79
C VAL A 37 -6.61 11.35 -3.95
N LEU A 38 -6.02 10.34 -3.31
CA LEU A 38 -6.55 8.97 -3.38
C LEU A 38 -7.95 8.84 -2.78
N LYS A 39 -8.22 9.55 -1.68
CA LYS A 39 -9.52 9.53 -1.02
C LYS A 39 -10.59 10.29 -1.80
N ASP A 40 -10.28 11.52 -2.21
CA ASP A 40 -11.24 12.43 -2.83
C ASP A 40 -11.56 11.97 -4.28
N CYS A 41 -10.60 11.33 -4.96
CA CYS A 41 -10.79 10.76 -6.30
C CYS A 41 -11.04 9.25 -6.30
N ALA A 42 -11.50 8.67 -5.19
CA ALA A 42 -11.62 7.21 -5.04
C ALA A 42 -12.54 6.58 -6.09
N ASP A 43 -13.62 7.25 -6.50
CA ASP A 43 -14.58 6.72 -7.46
C ASP A 43 -14.01 6.64 -8.87
N GLN A 44 -13.19 7.61 -9.26
CA GLN A 44 -12.51 7.68 -10.55
C GLN A 44 -11.32 6.71 -10.60
N LEU A 45 -10.61 6.56 -9.47
CA LEU A 45 -9.38 5.79 -9.40
C LEU A 45 -9.60 4.30 -9.13
N ALA A 46 -10.74 3.90 -8.52
CA ALA A 46 -10.99 2.53 -8.11
C ALA A 46 -10.81 1.52 -9.26
N GLY A 47 -11.53 1.71 -10.37
CA GLY A 47 -11.46 0.77 -11.51
C GLY A 47 -10.07 0.68 -12.14
N VAL A 48 -9.33 1.80 -12.19
CA VAL A 48 -7.95 1.83 -12.70
C VAL A 48 -7.04 0.99 -11.79
N PHE A 49 -7.08 1.23 -10.49
CA PHE A 49 -6.23 0.49 -9.55
C PHE A 49 -6.65 -0.97 -9.39
N THR A 50 -7.93 -1.31 -9.51
CA THR A 50 -8.39 -2.71 -9.55
C THR A 50 -7.74 -3.46 -10.70
N ARG A 51 -7.73 -2.88 -11.91
CA ARG A 51 -7.07 -3.49 -13.07
C ARG A 51 -5.57 -3.65 -12.84
N ILE A 52 -4.90 -2.63 -12.30
CA ILE A 52 -3.47 -2.68 -12.00
C ILE A 52 -3.16 -3.75 -10.95
N PHE A 53 -3.93 -3.83 -9.88
CA PHE A 53 -3.74 -4.81 -8.79
C PHE A 53 -3.97 -6.23 -9.28
N ASN A 54 -5.06 -6.50 -9.99
CA ASN A 54 -5.32 -7.84 -10.51
C ASN A 54 -4.29 -8.26 -11.56
N TRP A 55 -3.82 -7.32 -12.40
CA TRP A 55 -2.73 -7.62 -13.32
C TRP A 55 -1.44 -7.93 -12.57
N SER A 56 -1.11 -7.14 -11.54
CA SER A 56 0.04 -7.36 -10.66
C SER A 56 0.01 -8.72 -9.98
N LEU A 57 -1.16 -9.15 -9.47
CA LEU A 57 -1.38 -10.47 -8.88
C LEU A 57 -1.18 -11.59 -9.91
N SER A 58 -1.80 -11.47 -11.09
CA SER A 58 -1.70 -12.48 -12.16
C SER A 58 -0.26 -12.69 -12.65
N GLN A 59 0.55 -11.62 -12.68
CA GLN A 59 1.94 -11.66 -13.13
C GLN A 59 2.93 -11.84 -11.97
N SER A 60 2.43 -11.96 -10.74
CA SER A 60 3.26 -11.99 -9.52
C SER A 60 4.31 -10.87 -9.48
N THR A 61 3.98 -9.70 -10.01
CA THR A 61 4.94 -8.61 -10.24
C THR A 61 4.33 -7.27 -9.85
N ILE A 62 4.97 -6.56 -8.91
CA ILE A 62 4.61 -5.19 -8.54
C ILE A 62 5.22 -4.19 -9.56
N PRO A 63 4.49 -3.15 -9.99
CA PRO A 63 5.06 -2.06 -10.79
C PRO A 63 6.26 -1.39 -10.10
N SER A 64 7.33 -1.09 -10.85
CA SER A 64 8.56 -0.51 -10.29
C SER A 64 8.31 0.82 -9.55
N CYS A 65 7.42 1.67 -10.07
CA CYS A 65 7.03 2.92 -9.44
C CYS A 65 6.36 2.74 -8.06
N LEU A 66 5.78 1.57 -7.78
CA LEU A 66 5.16 1.25 -6.50
C LEU A 66 6.10 0.54 -5.51
N LYS A 67 7.30 0.11 -5.97
CA LYS A 67 8.32 -0.57 -5.14
C LYS A 67 9.26 0.38 -4.42
N ALA A 68 9.38 1.63 -4.87
CA ALA A 68 10.32 2.59 -4.32
C ALA A 68 9.82 3.18 -2.98
N SER A 69 10.74 3.57 -2.09
CA SER A 69 10.40 4.27 -0.85
C SER A 69 11.45 5.31 -0.47
N THR A 70 11.03 6.36 0.22
CA THR A 70 11.94 7.36 0.81
C THR A 70 12.20 6.99 2.26
N ILE A 71 13.47 6.84 2.65
CA ILE A 71 13.85 6.59 4.04
C ILE A 71 14.01 7.92 4.78
N VAL A 72 13.19 8.12 5.81
CA VAL A 72 13.26 9.29 6.69
C VAL A 72 13.78 8.87 8.07
N PRO A 73 14.94 9.38 8.52
CA PRO A 73 15.44 9.10 9.87
C PRO A 73 14.65 9.92 10.91
N LEU A 74 13.98 9.23 11.85
CA LEU A 74 13.28 9.86 12.96
C LEU A 74 14.04 9.68 14.28
N PRO A 75 14.21 10.73 15.10
CA PRO A 75 14.82 10.60 16.42
C PRO A 75 14.05 9.62 17.31
N LYS A 76 14.76 8.72 18.00
CA LYS A 76 14.20 7.83 19.03
C LYS A 76 14.17 8.51 20.41
N LYS A 77 15.13 9.40 20.68
CA LYS A 77 15.32 10.10 21.96
C LYS A 77 16.03 11.45 21.74
N PHE A 78 16.07 12.26 22.79
CA PHE A 78 16.83 13.50 22.86
C PHE A 78 17.70 13.53 24.13
N PRO A 79 18.93 14.09 24.09
CA PRO A 79 19.65 14.52 22.89
C PRO A 79 20.10 13.33 22.02
N ILE A 80 20.42 13.61 20.75
CA ILE A 80 20.89 12.62 19.78
C ILE A 80 22.42 12.58 19.85
N ASN A 81 22.99 11.41 20.13
CA ASN A 81 24.43 11.25 20.33
C ASN A 81 25.10 10.46 19.21
N ASN A 82 24.38 9.59 18.50
CA ASN A 82 24.91 8.84 17.35
C ASN A 82 23.80 8.39 16.39
N LEU A 83 24.19 7.77 15.26
CA LEU A 83 23.24 7.34 14.21
C LEU A 83 22.25 6.27 14.66
N ASN A 84 22.59 5.44 15.67
CA ASN A 84 21.66 4.42 16.20
C ASN A 84 20.51 5.03 17.01
N ASP A 85 20.61 6.30 17.38
CA ASP A 85 19.55 7.05 18.05
C ASP A 85 18.44 7.48 17.08
N TYR A 86 18.57 7.21 15.78
CA TYR A 86 17.49 7.32 14.80
C TYR A 86 16.83 5.96 14.55
N ARG A 87 15.55 5.98 14.19
CA ARG A 87 14.86 4.87 13.52
C ARG A 87 14.56 5.27 12.08
N PRO A 88 14.87 4.42 11.08
CA PRO A 88 14.44 4.67 9.72
C PRO A 88 12.93 4.43 9.61
N VAL A 89 12.23 5.32 8.90
CA VAL A 89 10.84 5.12 8.48
C VAL A 89 10.78 5.18 6.96
N ALA A 90 10.24 4.12 6.35
CA ALA A 90 10.02 4.06 4.91
C ALA A 90 8.69 4.72 4.53
N LEU A 91 8.76 5.79 3.76
CA LEU A 91 7.61 6.36 3.06
C LEU A 91 7.43 5.63 1.74
N THR A 92 6.57 4.61 1.72
CA THR A 92 6.13 3.93 0.49
C THR A 92 4.91 4.64 -0.11
N PRO A 93 4.69 4.54 -1.44
CA PRO A 93 3.47 4.99 -2.10
C PRO A 93 2.22 4.56 -1.35
N ILE A 94 1.31 5.49 -1.10
CA ILE A 94 0.12 5.22 -0.28
C ILE A 94 -0.75 4.15 -0.96
N ILE A 95 -0.81 4.17 -2.29
CA ILE A 95 -1.52 3.17 -3.07
C ILE A 95 -0.93 1.76 -2.91
N MET A 96 0.39 1.64 -2.75
CA MET A 96 1.01 0.33 -2.47
C MET A 96 0.58 -0.19 -1.10
N LYS A 97 0.49 0.68 -0.08
CA LYS A 97 -0.05 0.31 1.25
C LYS A 97 -1.51 -0.14 1.17
N CYS A 98 -2.31 0.46 0.28
CA CYS A 98 -3.67 -0.01 0.02
C CYS A 98 -3.66 -1.43 -0.57
N PHE A 99 -2.80 -1.69 -1.55
CA PHE A 99 -2.69 -3.01 -2.16
C PHE A 99 -2.22 -4.08 -1.16
N GLU A 100 -1.17 -3.80 -0.38
CA GLU A 100 -0.70 -4.67 0.70
C GLU A 100 -1.82 -5.01 1.68
N LYS A 101 -2.63 -4.02 2.08
CA LYS A 101 -3.74 -4.24 3.01
C LYS A 101 -4.82 -5.16 2.43
N LEU A 102 -5.11 -5.11 1.14
CA LEU A 102 -6.03 -6.04 0.48
C LEU A 102 -5.48 -7.46 0.50
N VAL A 103 -4.21 -7.64 0.11
CA VAL A 103 -3.53 -8.94 0.10
C VAL A 103 -3.44 -9.51 1.51
N CYS A 104 -3.04 -8.71 2.51
CA CYS A 104 -2.97 -9.13 3.90
C CYS A 104 -4.33 -9.59 4.44
N ARG A 105 -5.43 -8.90 4.11
CA ARG A 105 -6.77 -9.32 4.53
C ARG A 105 -7.12 -10.70 3.97
N HIS A 106 -6.81 -10.94 2.70
CA HIS A 106 -7.03 -12.24 2.09
C HIS A 106 -6.20 -13.34 2.75
N ILE A 107 -4.90 -13.11 2.94
CA ILE A 107 -4.01 -14.07 3.62
C ILE A 107 -4.54 -14.40 5.02
N ILE A 108 -4.84 -13.38 5.83
CA ILE A 108 -5.33 -13.56 7.20
C ILE A 108 -6.66 -14.31 7.23
N SER A 109 -7.56 -14.06 6.27
CA SER A 109 -8.84 -14.78 6.19
C SER A 109 -8.69 -16.28 5.88
N GLY A 110 -7.56 -16.68 5.31
CA GLY A 110 -7.24 -18.08 5.02
C GLY A 110 -6.41 -18.78 6.10
N LEU A 111 -6.02 -18.08 7.17
CA LEU A 111 -5.31 -18.68 8.29
C LEU A 111 -6.30 -19.30 9.30
N PRO A 112 -5.96 -20.43 9.93
CA PRO A 112 -6.80 -21.11 10.93
C PRO A 112 -6.96 -20.31 12.23
#